data_AF-A0A2V6C4U0-F1
#
_entry.id   AF-A0A2V6C4U0-F1
#
_cell.length_a   1.000
_cell.length_b   1.000
_cell.length_c   1.000
_cell.angle_alpha   90.00
_cell.angle_beta   90.00
_cell.angle_gamma   90.00
#
_symmetry.space_group_name_H-M   'P 1'
#
loop_
_entity.id
_entity.type
_entity.pdbx_description
1 polymer ?
#
loop_
_entity_poly.entity_id
_entity_poly.type
_entity_poly.pdbx_seq_one_letter_code
_entity_poly.pdbx_strand_id
1 'polypeptide(L)'
;MNRKTILGAIAVLGILSASSFLVLTRREPKIELGPYQSLGAVAAEETIKLIGDRRQIVVVAQDSREFEMPALAAQIKAFQATARKNAKVTVDVEKITMDAMTMMTAGGRIPAEQFFNLLQKHPKAGAIVLFLGFPLLANRDLDALQQKAPKIVVVAGYRPDYQPLLERRLIDLAIVPRFDALPETARKPQTLREWFEQEYVIVAPDTAAALPR
;
A
#
# COMPACT_ATOMS: atom_id res chain seq x y z
N MET A 1 29.96 51.74 -27.23
CA MET A 1 29.80 50.56 -26.35
C MET A 1 30.98 49.62 -26.59
N ASN A 2 31.67 49.19 -25.53
CA ASN A 2 32.96 48.50 -25.65
C ASN A 2 32.74 47.02 -26.02
N ARG A 3 33.59 46.42 -26.85
CA ARG A 3 33.42 45.01 -27.30
C ARG A 3 33.26 44.03 -26.12
N LYS A 4 33.92 44.34 -25.00
CA LYS A 4 33.88 43.57 -23.76
C LYS A 4 32.50 43.63 -23.06
N THR A 5 31.80 44.77 -23.11
CA THR A 5 30.44 44.88 -22.52
C THR A 5 29.39 44.17 -23.38
N ILE A 6 29.55 44.16 -24.70
CA ILE A 6 28.67 43.39 -25.60
C ILE A 6 28.86 41.88 -25.39
N LEU A 7 30.11 41.41 -25.28
CA LEU A 7 30.41 40.00 -25.01
C LEU A 7 29.84 39.54 -23.66
N GLY A 8 29.96 40.38 -22.62
CA GLY A 8 29.41 40.09 -21.30
C GLY A 8 27.88 39.97 -21.30
N ALA A 9 27.18 40.86 -22.00
CA ALA A 9 25.71 40.81 -22.08
C ALA A 9 25.20 39.55 -22.79
N ILE A 10 25.87 39.12 -23.87
CA ILE A 10 25.53 37.89 -24.60
C ILE A 10 25.73 36.65 -23.72
N ALA A 11 26.81 36.59 -22.95
CA ALA A 11 27.08 35.47 -22.06
C ALA A 11 26.01 35.34 -20.97
N VAL A 12 25.60 36.46 -20.35
CA VAL A 12 24.54 36.48 -19.33
C VAL A 12 23.20 36.04 -19.91
N LEU A 13 22.84 36.54 -21.10
CA LEU A 13 21.62 36.12 -21.80
C LEU A 13 21.65 34.62 -22.15
N GLY A 14 22.79 34.10 -22.58
CA GLY A 14 22.96 32.67 -22.86
C GLY A 14 22.74 31.81 -21.62
N ILE A 15 23.29 32.20 -20.46
CA ILE A 15 23.10 31.50 -19.19
C ILE A 15 21.63 31.53 -18.77
N LEU A 16 20.99 32.69 -18.77
CA LEU A 16 19.59 32.83 -18.39
C LEU A 16 18.65 32.02 -19.29
N SER A 17 18.93 31.99 -20.60
CA SER A 17 18.17 31.21 -21.57
C SER A 17 18.34 29.71 -21.35
N ALA A 18 19.57 29.24 -21.12
CA ALA A 18 19.85 27.84 -20.83
C ALA A 18 19.24 27.38 -19.50
N SER A 19 19.29 28.22 -18.47
CA SER A 19 18.66 27.95 -17.17
C SER A 19 17.13 27.89 -17.29
N SER A 20 16.51 28.84 -18.00
CA SER A 20 15.07 28.84 -18.23
C SER A 20 14.63 27.61 -19.04
N PHE A 21 15.37 27.26 -20.10
CA PHE A 21 15.12 26.06 -20.88
C PHE A 21 15.21 24.79 -20.02
N LEU A 22 16.25 24.64 -19.19
CA LEU A 22 16.40 23.48 -18.30
C LEU A 22 15.26 23.36 -17.29
N VAL A 23 14.77 24.47 -16.74
CA VAL A 23 13.61 24.47 -15.82
C VAL A 23 12.33 24.09 -16.57
N LEU A 24 12.12 24.62 -17.77
CA LEU A 24 10.93 24.34 -18.59
C LEU A 24 10.93 22.92 -19.17
N THR A 25 12.11 22.35 -19.46
CA THR A 25 12.23 20.98 -20.01
C THR A 25 12.45 19.90 -18.95
N ARG A 26 12.58 20.28 -17.66
CA ARG A 26 12.63 19.33 -16.55
C ARG A 26 11.27 18.64 -16.45
N ARG A 27 11.13 17.52 -17.15
CA ARG A 27 10.04 16.57 -16.92
C ARG A 27 10.31 15.91 -15.59
N GLU A 28 9.43 16.14 -14.62
CA GLU A 28 9.47 15.39 -13.38
C GLU A 28 9.42 13.88 -13.69
N PRO A 29 10.22 13.04 -13.02
CA PRO A 29 10.15 11.61 -13.20
C PRO A 29 8.72 11.15 -12.90
N LYS A 30 8.01 10.64 -13.90
CA LYS A 30 6.69 10.05 -13.68
C LYS A 30 6.88 8.77 -12.88
N ILE A 31 6.22 8.69 -11.72
CA ILE A 31 6.21 7.48 -10.91
C ILE A 31 5.52 6.38 -11.73
N GLU A 32 6.20 5.26 -11.93
CA GLU A 32 5.61 4.08 -12.59
C GLU A 32 4.59 3.46 -11.62
N LEU A 33 3.31 3.57 -11.95
CA LEU A 33 2.23 3.13 -11.05
C LEU A 33 1.88 1.64 -11.22
N GLY A 34 2.47 0.95 -12.18
CA GLY A 34 2.21 -0.48 -12.48
C GLY A 34 2.28 -1.40 -11.25
N PRO A 35 3.37 -1.40 -10.47
CA PRO A 35 3.49 -2.20 -9.24
C PRO A 35 2.41 -1.90 -8.19
N TYR A 36 2.00 -0.63 -8.08
CA TYR A 36 1.02 -0.21 -7.09
C TYR A 36 -0.40 -0.58 -7.52
N GLN A 37 -0.69 -0.48 -8.81
CA GLN A 37 -1.96 -0.92 -9.39
C GLN A 37 -2.11 -2.44 -9.31
N SER A 38 -1.04 -3.20 -9.59
CA SER A 38 -1.07 -4.65 -9.46
C SER A 38 -1.31 -5.09 -8.02
N LEU A 39 -0.62 -4.47 -7.06
CA LEU A 39 -0.81 -4.74 -5.64
C LEU A 39 -2.27 -4.55 -5.21
N GLY A 40 -2.87 -3.40 -5.56
CA GLY A 40 -4.27 -3.13 -5.23
C GLY A 40 -5.25 -4.10 -5.90
N ALA A 41 -5.04 -4.42 -7.17
CA ALA A 41 -5.88 -5.35 -7.92
C ALA A 41 -5.82 -6.78 -7.35
N VAL A 42 -4.62 -7.30 -7.10
CA VAL A 42 -4.44 -8.65 -6.56
C VAL A 42 -4.96 -8.73 -5.11
N ALA A 43 -4.70 -7.71 -4.29
CA ALA A 43 -5.27 -7.66 -2.95
C ALA A 43 -6.80 -7.77 -2.95
N ALA A 44 -7.49 -7.12 -3.90
CA ALA A 44 -8.93 -7.25 -4.04
C ALA A 44 -9.35 -8.67 -4.40
N GLU A 45 -8.69 -9.29 -5.38
CA GLU A 45 -9.00 -10.66 -5.80
C GLU A 45 -8.82 -11.67 -4.66
N GLU A 46 -7.70 -11.60 -3.95
CA GLU A 46 -7.44 -12.51 -2.82
C GLU A 46 -8.40 -12.27 -1.65
N THR A 47 -8.73 -11.00 -1.37
CA THR A 47 -9.73 -10.68 -0.34
C THR A 47 -11.10 -11.25 -0.70
N ILE A 48 -11.51 -11.14 -1.97
CA ILE A 48 -12.81 -11.65 -2.44
C ILE A 48 -12.89 -13.17 -2.32
N LYS A 49 -11.81 -13.90 -2.62
CA LYS A 49 -11.74 -15.35 -2.41
C LYS A 49 -11.90 -15.72 -0.93
N LEU A 50 -11.36 -14.89 -0.04
CA LEU A 50 -11.29 -15.14 1.40
C LEU A 50 -12.62 -14.91 2.15
N ILE A 51 -13.42 -13.93 1.73
CA ILE A 51 -14.64 -13.52 2.46
C ILE A 51 -15.88 -14.38 2.18
N GLY A 52 -15.83 -15.27 1.19
CA GLY A 52 -16.93 -16.19 0.84
C GLY A 52 -18.23 -15.45 0.53
N ASP A 53 -19.30 -15.77 1.27
CA ASP A 53 -20.63 -15.17 1.08
C ASP A 53 -20.78 -13.76 1.65
N ARG A 54 -19.81 -13.29 2.43
CA ARG A 54 -19.85 -11.95 3.00
C ARG A 54 -19.51 -10.92 1.93
N ARG A 55 -20.26 -9.83 1.94
CA ARG A 55 -20.32 -8.88 0.83
C ARG A 55 -19.61 -7.56 1.08
N GLN A 56 -19.31 -7.22 2.33
CA GLN A 56 -18.70 -5.94 2.67
C GLN A 56 -17.19 -6.09 2.87
N ILE A 57 -16.40 -5.28 2.19
CA ILE A 57 -14.96 -5.13 2.43
C ILE A 57 -14.71 -3.71 2.93
N VAL A 58 -13.95 -3.58 4.01
CA VAL A 58 -13.48 -2.28 4.50
C VAL A 58 -11.99 -2.16 4.20
N VAL A 59 -11.64 -1.24 3.30
CA VAL A 59 -10.26 -0.88 2.98
C VAL A 59 -9.83 0.25 3.91
N VAL A 60 -8.72 0.05 4.59
CA VAL A 60 -8.18 1.00 5.56
C VAL A 60 -6.84 1.51 5.07
N ALA A 61 -6.70 2.83 5.00
CA ALA A 61 -5.51 3.47 4.45
C ALA A 61 -5.15 4.73 5.23
N GLN A 62 -3.89 5.15 5.13
CA GLN A 62 -3.46 6.45 5.66
C GLN A 62 -4.23 7.58 4.97
N ASP A 63 -4.61 8.57 5.76
CA ASP A 63 -5.16 9.80 5.22
C ASP A 63 -4.08 10.64 4.54
N SER A 64 -4.24 10.87 3.24
CA SER A 64 -3.30 11.63 2.41
C SER A 64 -3.67 13.11 2.25
N ARG A 65 -4.51 13.66 3.14
CA ARG A 65 -4.88 15.10 3.11
C ARG A 65 -3.69 16.04 3.32
N GLU A 66 -2.71 15.64 4.12
CA GLU A 66 -1.54 16.48 4.42
C GLU A 66 -0.40 16.31 3.41
N PHE A 67 -0.31 15.14 2.77
CA PHE A 67 0.74 14.81 1.80
C PHE A 67 0.17 13.92 0.69
N GLU A 68 0.44 14.26 -0.57
CA GLU A 68 0.03 13.41 -1.69
C GLU A 68 0.75 12.06 -1.65
N MET A 69 -0.02 10.99 -1.79
CA MET A 69 0.50 9.62 -1.83
C MET A 69 0.03 8.90 -3.11
N PRO A 70 0.61 9.22 -4.29
CA PRO A 70 0.14 8.69 -5.57
C PRO A 70 0.14 7.16 -5.64
N ALA A 71 1.13 6.51 -5.02
CA ALA A 71 1.22 5.05 -4.94
C ALA A 71 0.03 4.44 -4.18
N LEU A 72 -0.28 4.95 -2.98
CA LEU A 72 -1.42 4.49 -2.17
C LEU A 72 -2.75 4.78 -2.86
N ALA A 73 -2.88 5.97 -3.48
CA ALA A 73 -4.07 6.31 -4.26
C ALA A 73 -4.27 5.34 -5.44
N ALA A 74 -3.19 4.97 -6.14
CA ALA A 74 -3.24 3.99 -7.22
C ALA A 74 -3.64 2.59 -6.73
N GLN A 75 -3.11 2.15 -5.57
CA GLN A 75 -3.48 0.88 -4.93
C GLN A 75 -4.97 0.84 -4.59
N ILE A 76 -5.49 1.83 -3.86
CA ILE A 76 -6.90 1.87 -3.44
C ILE A 76 -7.82 1.94 -4.66
N LYS A 77 -7.47 2.75 -5.67
CA LYS A 77 -8.24 2.86 -6.91
C LYS A 77 -8.29 1.51 -7.65
N ALA A 78 -7.16 0.83 -7.78
CA ALA A 78 -7.09 -0.48 -8.42
C ALA A 78 -7.88 -1.53 -7.64
N PHE A 79 -7.78 -1.53 -6.31
CA PHE A 79 -8.55 -2.40 -5.43
C PHE A 79 -10.06 -2.21 -5.66
N GLN A 80 -10.55 -0.97 -5.58
CA GLN A 80 -11.96 -0.65 -5.80
C GLN A 80 -12.42 -1.04 -7.22
N ALA A 81 -11.62 -0.74 -8.24
CA ALA A 81 -11.95 -1.07 -9.62
C ALA A 81 -12.07 -2.59 -9.84
N THR A 82 -11.16 -3.37 -9.24
CA THR A 82 -11.20 -4.83 -9.32
C THR A 82 -12.35 -5.42 -8.52
N ALA A 83 -12.60 -4.92 -7.30
CA ALA A 83 -13.70 -5.39 -6.48
C ALA A 83 -15.08 -5.12 -7.10
N ARG A 84 -15.26 -3.97 -7.77
CA ARG A 84 -16.50 -3.62 -8.48
C ARG A 84 -16.87 -4.59 -9.60
N LYS A 85 -15.91 -5.37 -10.13
CA LYS A 85 -16.21 -6.42 -11.12
C LYS A 85 -17.04 -7.55 -10.50
N ASN A 86 -17.00 -7.73 -9.19
CA ASN A 86 -17.87 -8.63 -8.46
C ASN A 86 -19.08 -7.85 -7.91
N ALA A 87 -20.22 -7.93 -8.61
CA ALA A 87 -21.45 -7.21 -8.25
C ALA A 87 -22.01 -7.57 -6.86
N LYS A 88 -21.50 -8.63 -6.20
CA LYS A 88 -21.91 -9.01 -4.86
C LYS A 88 -21.13 -8.29 -3.76
N VAL A 89 -20.07 -7.55 -4.08
CA VAL A 89 -19.17 -6.97 -3.08
C VAL A 89 -19.28 -5.44 -3.04
N THR A 90 -19.40 -4.88 -1.84
CA THR A 90 -19.29 -3.44 -1.56
C THR A 90 -17.94 -3.14 -0.92
N VAL A 91 -17.34 -2.01 -1.27
CA VAL A 91 -16.06 -1.58 -0.71
C VAL A 91 -16.23 -0.22 -0.06
N ASP A 92 -16.04 -0.17 1.25
CA ASP A 92 -15.95 1.06 2.02
C ASP A 92 -14.48 1.40 2.24
N VAL A 93 -14.13 2.69 2.18
CA VAL A 93 -12.75 3.15 2.41
C VAL A 93 -12.72 4.02 3.66
N GLU A 94 -11.91 3.61 4.62
CA GLU A 94 -11.68 4.31 5.87
C GLU A 94 -10.28 4.92 5.88
N LYS A 95 -10.22 6.23 6.12
CA LYS A 95 -8.97 6.97 6.18
C LYS A 95 -8.56 7.17 7.63
N ILE A 96 -7.34 6.75 7.94
CA ILE A 96 -6.73 6.84 9.27
C ILE A 96 -5.84 8.05 9.29
N THR A 97 -6.21 9.03 10.11
CA THR A 97 -5.35 10.19 10.36
C THR A 97 -4.20 9.72 11.26
N MET A 98 -2.97 9.95 10.81
CA MET A 98 -1.76 9.65 11.54
C MET A 98 -0.88 10.90 11.47
N ASP A 99 -0.73 11.59 12.59
CA ASP A 99 0.25 12.68 12.69
C ASP A 99 1.69 12.14 12.70
N ALA A 100 2.67 13.03 12.61
CA ALA A 100 4.09 12.64 12.58
C ALA A 100 4.51 11.80 13.78
N MET A 101 3.98 12.10 14.98
CA MET A 101 4.30 11.36 16.21
C MET A 101 3.71 9.94 16.17
N THR A 102 2.49 9.81 15.67
CA THR A 102 1.79 8.53 15.50
C THR A 102 2.50 7.70 14.44
N MET A 103 2.95 8.30 13.34
CA MET A 103 3.73 7.61 12.32
C MET A 103 5.05 7.08 12.87
N MET A 104 5.76 7.88 13.68
CA MET A 104 7.01 7.48 14.31
C MET A 104 6.82 6.36 15.34
N THR A 105 5.79 6.46 16.20
CA THR A 105 5.56 5.50 17.29
C THR A 105 4.92 4.21 16.81
N ALA A 106 3.98 4.27 15.87
CA ALA A 106 3.33 3.08 15.31
C ALA A 106 4.14 2.45 14.17
N GLY A 107 5.11 3.16 13.59
CA GLY A 107 5.91 2.69 12.46
C GLY A 107 5.08 2.44 11.19
N GLY A 108 4.02 3.23 10.97
CA GLY A 108 3.07 2.99 9.88
C GLY A 108 2.11 1.82 10.10
N ARG A 109 1.94 1.36 11.36
CA ARG A 109 0.83 0.49 11.76
C ARG A 109 -0.40 1.33 12.07
N ILE A 110 -1.58 0.76 11.87
CA ILE A 110 -2.79 1.38 12.41
C ILE A 110 -2.73 1.40 13.94
N PRO A 111 -3.09 2.52 14.62
CA PRO A 111 -3.20 2.54 16.08
C PRO A 111 -4.25 1.54 16.58
N ALA A 112 -3.97 0.86 17.70
CA ALA A 112 -4.83 -0.18 18.25
C ALA A 112 -6.28 0.32 18.49
N GLU A 113 -6.42 1.51 19.08
CA GLU A 113 -7.73 2.12 19.33
C GLU A 113 -8.52 2.35 18.04
N GLN A 114 -7.89 2.93 17.02
CA GLN A 114 -8.54 3.16 15.72
C GLN A 114 -8.93 1.85 15.04
N PHE A 115 -8.11 0.79 15.18
CA PHE A 115 -8.44 -0.53 14.68
C PHE A 115 -9.66 -1.14 15.39
N PHE A 116 -9.75 -1.03 16.72
CA PHE A 116 -10.92 -1.50 17.45
C PHE A 116 -12.18 -0.70 17.13
N ASN A 117 -12.07 0.62 16.97
CA ASN A 117 -13.18 1.49 16.55
C ASN A 117 -13.68 1.12 15.15
N LEU A 118 -12.78 0.79 14.22
CA LEU A 118 -13.14 0.28 12.89
C LEU A 118 -13.98 -1.00 12.97
N LEU A 119 -13.56 -1.96 13.79
CA LEU A 119 -14.27 -3.22 13.96
C LEU A 119 -15.66 -3.02 14.56
N GLN A 120 -15.82 -2.04 15.45
CA GLN A 120 -17.13 -1.66 16.00
C GLN A 120 -18.00 -0.93 14.97
N LYS A 121 -17.41 -0.06 14.15
CA LYS A 121 -18.09 0.71 13.10
C LYS A 121 -18.59 -0.20 11.96
N HIS A 122 -17.88 -1.28 11.68
CA HIS A 122 -18.17 -2.21 10.58
C HIS A 122 -18.41 -3.65 11.07
N PRO A 123 -19.44 -3.90 11.88
CA PRO A 123 -19.67 -5.21 12.49
C PRO A 123 -20.06 -6.30 11.49
N LYS A 124 -20.49 -5.90 10.28
CA LYS A 124 -20.89 -6.80 9.19
C LYS A 124 -19.80 -7.02 8.14
N ALA A 125 -18.61 -6.46 8.34
CA ALA A 125 -17.52 -6.62 7.40
C ALA A 125 -17.19 -8.10 7.19
N GLY A 126 -17.05 -8.47 5.92
CA GLY A 126 -16.45 -9.73 5.50
C GLY A 126 -14.95 -9.73 5.69
N ALA A 127 -14.31 -8.62 5.32
CA ALA A 127 -12.89 -8.38 5.57
C ALA A 127 -12.60 -6.94 5.96
N ILE A 128 -11.51 -6.79 6.73
CA ILE A 128 -10.77 -5.54 6.90
C ILE A 128 -9.44 -5.70 6.15
N VAL A 129 -9.19 -4.83 5.17
CA VAL A 129 -7.96 -4.81 4.36
C VAL A 129 -7.14 -3.61 4.77
N LEU A 130 -5.99 -3.84 5.39
CA LEU A 130 -5.10 -2.80 5.88
C LEU A 130 -4.02 -2.49 4.84
N PHE A 131 -4.07 -1.32 4.19
CA PHE A 131 -2.92 -0.73 3.47
C PHE A 131 -1.98 0.02 4.43
N LEU A 132 -1.89 -0.52 5.65
CA LEU A 132 -1.13 -0.08 6.82
C LEU A 132 -0.69 -1.35 7.54
N GLY A 133 0.33 -1.26 8.39
CA GLY A 133 0.71 -2.41 9.19
C GLY A 133 -0.38 -2.80 10.20
N PHE A 134 -0.52 -4.11 10.48
CA PHE A 134 -1.36 -4.62 11.58
C PHE A 134 -0.98 -3.96 12.93
N PRO A 135 -1.95 -3.60 13.80
CA PRO A 135 -1.67 -2.91 15.06
C PRO A 135 -0.81 -3.76 16.00
N LEU A 136 0.03 -3.10 16.80
CA LEU A 136 0.63 -3.75 17.97
C LEU A 136 -0.43 -3.87 19.07
N LEU A 137 -0.67 -5.08 19.55
CA LEU A 137 -1.72 -5.38 20.52
C LEU A 137 -1.15 -6.16 21.70
N ALA A 138 -1.72 -5.95 22.88
CA ALA A 138 -1.44 -6.77 24.04
C ALA A 138 -2.08 -8.17 23.88
N ASN A 139 -1.52 -9.18 24.55
CA ASN A 139 -2.03 -10.56 24.47
C ASN A 139 -3.53 -10.69 24.72
N ARG A 140 -4.05 -9.99 25.73
CA ARG A 140 -5.48 -9.95 26.05
C ARG A 140 -6.33 -9.49 24.85
N ASP A 141 -5.84 -8.51 24.11
CA ASP A 141 -6.55 -7.92 22.97
C ASP A 141 -6.44 -8.84 21.74
N LEU A 142 -5.33 -9.55 21.57
CA LEU A 142 -5.20 -10.61 20.57
C LEU A 142 -6.20 -11.74 20.80
N ASP A 143 -6.38 -12.17 22.04
CA ASP A 143 -7.35 -13.23 22.38
C ASP A 143 -8.79 -12.77 22.12
N ALA A 144 -9.09 -11.51 22.41
CA ALA A 144 -10.39 -10.90 22.06
C ALA A 144 -10.62 -10.79 20.55
N LEU A 145 -9.55 -10.69 19.74
CA LEU A 145 -9.64 -10.69 18.28
C LEU A 145 -9.91 -12.07 17.68
N GLN A 146 -9.43 -13.15 18.30
CA GLN A 146 -9.65 -14.52 17.79
C GLN A 146 -11.15 -14.88 17.72
N GLN A 147 -11.99 -14.19 18.50
CA GLN A 147 -13.44 -14.38 18.49
C GLN A 147 -14.16 -13.50 17.45
N LYS A 148 -13.44 -12.66 16.69
CA LYS A 148 -14.06 -11.70 15.79
C LYS A 148 -14.38 -12.25 14.41
N ALA A 149 -15.34 -11.55 13.80
CA ALA A 149 -15.99 -11.97 12.58
C ALA A 149 -15.20 -11.71 11.28
N PRO A 150 -14.60 -10.53 11.02
CA PRO A 150 -14.06 -10.24 9.69
C PRO A 150 -12.69 -10.89 9.47
N LYS A 151 -12.44 -11.25 8.22
CA LYS A 151 -11.13 -11.65 7.75
C LYS A 151 -10.16 -10.48 7.77
N ILE A 152 -8.93 -10.69 8.21
CA ILE A 152 -7.93 -9.63 8.24
C ILE A 152 -6.89 -9.85 7.15
N VAL A 153 -6.81 -8.88 6.23
CA VAL A 153 -5.82 -8.85 5.15
C VAL A 153 -4.88 -7.68 5.39
N VAL A 154 -3.57 -7.92 5.35
CA VAL A 154 -2.55 -6.88 5.50
C VAL A 154 -1.80 -6.69 4.19
N VAL A 155 -1.72 -5.46 3.70
CA VAL A 155 -1.01 -5.06 2.49
C VAL A 155 0.02 -4.02 2.89
N ALA A 156 1.18 -4.48 3.34
CA ALA A 156 2.22 -3.64 3.92
C ALA A 156 3.61 -4.30 3.80
N GLY A 157 4.66 -3.57 4.18
CA GLY A 157 5.98 -4.17 4.36
C GLY A 157 5.95 -5.31 5.37
N TYR A 158 6.75 -6.35 5.13
CA TYR A 158 6.85 -7.48 6.04
C TYR A 158 7.37 -7.07 7.42
N ARG A 159 6.91 -7.78 8.45
CA ARG A 159 7.36 -7.63 9.83
C ARG A 159 7.44 -9.01 10.49
N PRO A 160 8.47 -9.30 11.30
CA PRO A 160 8.63 -10.62 11.94
C PRO A 160 7.44 -11.05 12.80
N ASP A 161 6.72 -10.10 13.40
CA ASP A 161 5.52 -10.36 14.19
C ASP A 161 4.33 -10.87 13.35
N TYR A 162 4.39 -10.80 12.01
CA TYR A 162 3.31 -11.32 11.16
C TYR A 162 3.25 -12.84 11.13
N GLN A 163 4.38 -13.53 11.22
CA GLN A 163 4.40 -15.00 11.23
C GLN A 163 3.52 -15.59 12.37
N PRO A 164 3.74 -15.25 13.66
CA PRO A 164 2.89 -15.78 14.72
C PRO A 164 1.44 -15.29 14.63
N LEU A 165 1.17 -14.12 14.06
CA LEU A 165 -0.20 -13.63 13.83
C LEU A 165 -0.93 -14.42 12.74
N LEU A 166 -0.23 -14.80 11.67
CA LEU A 166 -0.74 -15.68 10.60
C LEU A 166 -1.00 -17.08 11.14
N GLU A 167 -0.06 -17.66 11.88
CA GLU A 167 -0.20 -18.99 12.50
C GLU A 167 -1.40 -19.05 13.46
N ARG A 168 -1.64 -17.97 14.23
CA ARG A 168 -2.81 -17.81 15.11
C ARG A 168 -4.09 -17.40 14.39
N ARG A 169 -4.06 -17.20 13.07
CA ARG A 169 -5.16 -16.69 12.22
C ARG A 169 -5.75 -15.36 12.70
N LEU A 170 -4.91 -14.50 13.26
CA LEU A 170 -5.22 -13.11 13.57
C LEU A 170 -5.00 -12.20 12.35
N ILE A 171 -4.11 -12.63 11.46
CA ILE A 171 -4.04 -12.21 10.06
C ILE A 171 -4.43 -13.44 9.25
N ASP A 172 -5.38 -13.30 8.34
CA ASP A 172 -5.79 -14.39 7.43
C ASP A 172 -4.98 -14.38 6.13
N LEU A 173 -4.44 -13.21 5.75
CA LEU A 173 -3.61 -13.04 4.56
C LEU A 173 -2.68 -11.83 4.75
N ALA A 174 -1.40 -11.98 4.44
CA ALA A 174 -0.48 -10.87 4.29
C ALA A 174 0.04 -10.83 2.85
N ILE A 175 0.05 -9.64 2.25
CA ILE A 175 0.67 -9.39 0.96
C ILE A 175 1.84 -8.45 1.21
N VAL A 176 3.04 -8.97 1.02
CA VAL A 176 4.30 -8.30 1.40
C VAL A 176 5.24 -8.23 0.20
N PRO A 177 6.18 -7.28 0.16
CA PRO A 177 7.24 -7.26 -0.84
C PRO A 177 8.04 -8.56 -0.82
N ARG A 178 8.56 -8.96 -1.99
CA ARG A 178 9.51 -10.07 -2.09
C ARG A 178 10.81 -9.77 -1.34
N PHE A 179 11.42 -10.82 -0.82
CA PHE A 179 12.75 -10.77 -0.17
C PHE A 179 13.88 -11.16 -1.13
N ASP A 180 13.57 -11.98 -2.14
CA ASP A 180 14.57 -12.43 -3.11
C ASP A 180 14.82 -11.36 -4.17
N ALA A 181 16.08 -11.22 -4.57
CA ALA A 181 16.43 -10.42 -5.73
C ALA A 181 15.80 -11.01 -6.99
N LEU A 182 15.24 -10.15 -7.84
CA LEU A 182 14.83 -10.56 -9.17
C LEU A 182 16.07 -11.03 -9.96
N PRO A 183 15.95 -12.11 -10.77
CA PRO A 183 17.03 -12.50 -11.67
C PRO A 183 17.42 -11.34 -12.58
N GLU A 184 18.71 -11.19 -12.90
CA GLU A 184 19.18 -10.14 -13.83
C GLU A 184 18.53 -10.24 -15.22
N THR A 185 18.01 -11.42 -15.58
CA THR A 185 17.29 -11.70 -16.83
C THR A 185 15.78 -11.47 -16.74
N ALA A 186 15.28 -10.93 -15.63
CA ALA A 186 13.85 -10.65 -15.44
C ALA A 186 13.37 -9.66 -16.51
N ARG A 187 12.34 -10.08 -17.26
CA ARG A 187 11.72 -9.25 -18.30
C ARG A 187 10.86 -8.19 -17.65
N LYS A 188 10.71 -7.04 -18.31
CA LYS A 188 9.76 -6.02 -17.90
C LYS A 188 8.33 -6.59 -17.91
N PRO A 189 7.55 -6.44 -16.82
CA PRO A 189 6.18 -6.90 -16.78
C PRO A 189 5.31 -6.22 -17.83
N GLN A 190 4.41 -7.02 -18.42
CA GLN A 190 3.41 -6.59 -19.39
C GLN A 190 1.99 -6.65 -18.81
N THR A 191 1.76 -7.49 -17.80
CA THR A 191 0.46 -7.64 -17.15
C THR A 191 0.49 -7.22 -15.68
N LEU A 192 -0.68 -6.91 -15.11
CA LEU A 192 -0.80 -6.65 -13.66
C LEU A 192 -0.36 -7.86 -12.82
N ARG A 193 -0.61 -9.09 -13.30
CA ARG A 193 -0.19 -10.30 -12.57
C ARG A 193 1.34 -10.41 -12.54
N GLU A 194 1.99 -10.20 -13.69
CA GLU A 194 3.46 -10.22 -13.76
C GLU A 194 4.09 -9.13 -12.88
N TRP A 195 3.51 -7.92 -12.88
CA TRP A 195 3.95 -6.85 -11.97
C TRP A 195 3.83 -7.27 -10.51
N PHE A 196 2.77 -7.99 -10.15
CA PHE A 196 2.59 -8.49 -8.79
C PHE A 196 3.62 -9.56 -8.44
N GLU A 197 3.75 -10.59 -9.28
CA GLU A 197 4.61 -11.77 -9.01
C GLU A 197 6.11 -11.41 -8.94
N GLN A 198 6.52 -10.32 -9.60
CA GLN A 198 7.87 -9.81 -9.52
C GLN A 198 8.17 -9.05 -8.22
N GLU A 199 7.19 -8.37 -7.65
CA GLU A 199 7.43 -7.40 -6.56
C GLU A 199 6.89 -7.88 -5.21
N TYR A 200 5.89 -8.76 -5.21
CA TYR A 200 5.14 -9.16 -4.01
C TYR A 200 4.92 -10.67 -3.91
N VAL A 201 4.68 -11.11 -2.68
CA VAL A 201 4.24 -12.48 -2.37
C VAL A 201 3.02 -12.44 -1.46
N ILE A 202 2.18 -13.46 -1.61
CA ILE A 202 1.02 -13.70 -0.76
C ILE A 202 1.46 -14.71 0.31
N VAL A 203 1.13 -14.41 1.56
CA VAL A 203 1.44 -15.24 2.72
C VAL A 203 0.14 -15.53 3.46
N ALA A 204 -0.27 -16.78 3.40
CA ALA A 204 -1.39 -17.34 4.14
C ALA A 204 -0.86 -18.19 5.33
N PRO A 205 -1.71 -18.53 6.32
CA PRO A 205 -1.31 -19.29 7.51
C PRO A 205 -0.52 -20.58 7.25
N ASP A 206 -0.82 -21.29 6.16
CA ASP A 206 -0.16 -22.52 5.72
C ASP A 206 1.23 -22.29 5.10
N THR A 207 1.47 -21.09 4.56
CA THR A 207 2.74 -20.67 3.96
C THR A 207 3.60 -19.79 4.88
N ALA A 208 3.09 -19.41 6.05
CA ALA A 208 3.73 -18.48 6.97
C ALA A 208 5.12 -18.95 7.44
N ALA A 209 5.35 -20.26 7.53
CA ALA A 209 6.64 -20.84 7.91
C ALA A 209 7.77 -20.58 6.90
N ALA A 210 7.45 -20.18 5.67
CA ALA A 210 8.41 -19.83 4.63
C ALA A 210 8.92 -18.38 4.75
N LEU A 211 8.38 -17.58 5.67
CA LEU A 211 8.83 -16.22 5.90
C LEU A 211 10.21 -16.17 6.59
N PRO A 212 11.04 -15.15 6.28
CA PRO A 212 12.27 -14.93 7.02
C PRO A 212 11.98 -14.54 8.48
N ARG A 213 12.77 -15.09 9.41
CA ARG A 213 12.68 -14.79 10.84
C ARG A 213 13.32 -13.47 11.21
#